data_AF-A0A3M1HPT3-F1
#
_entry.id   AF-A0A3M1HPT3-F1
#
_cell.length_a   1.000
_cell.length_b   1.000
_cell.length_c   1.000
_cell.angle_alpha   90.00
_cell.angle_beta   90.00
_cell.angle_gamma   90.00
#
_symmetry.space_group_name_H-M   'P 1'
#
loop_
_entity.id
_entity.type
_entity.pdbx_description
1 polymer ?
#
loop_
_entity_poly.entity_id
_entity_poly.type
_entity_poly.pdbx_seq_one_letter_code
_entity_poly.pdbx_strand_id
1 'polypeptide(L)'
;SSFSPLVLLLFFGFFWILPLSLQGDALTQPKKDLIRSLRSRNEEGVKKAIAQFLQVGGKKAVSILLKLAKRFPRGEEKLYWMLLHGATSFQDEGAMEEMAKFILENKRKGFSRDILFALAQNDSDSVLIVHRAVLLKGPYDLQLMSVDQIAHIRNPKSVDILLECWKKVHKKKHTQTLQKRIARSLSALTGETMGEVYENWKGWWEQNRSRGLNPHKKRKTTGTIVDRLGYNQGSEFEELKKIPKDKILVIQGSPCRVKGVDHNFDHIEETLSSLGIPHTVVTKREFNVPTYSLKGKICVIINCSLSWGHCVCPKCKPGGTQSQRLMQCTGCDKHIIVEDKITQAGIEKLKNFVLRGGYLFTEDWVLVEVLAKAWPNMVVKGKPTRDEYYVNIVPGKFQGSHNYLRGVFGFKKKEASSSAPTGKTVLRGLEEALKKVKHNWKIDKESPSIKIKSPYKVTKLLVSPELGKKTGGNDSVAVTFAVVPRGKRAVTGRNYGEISEMRGGRVLHVISHFGKQKSSDDEYTIQNLLVNFLIEAKQRWDFRK
;
A
#
# COMPACT_ATOMS: atom_id res chain seq x y z
N SER A 1 25.61 12.91 -17.31
CA SER A 1 25.22 12.73 -18.72
C SER A 1 24.04 13.62 -19.03
N SER A 2 24.33 14.73 -19.70
CA SER A 2 23.41 15.74 -20.21
C SER A 2 22.44 15.11 -21.22
N PHE A 3 21.15 15.08 -20.90
CA PHE A 3 20.12 14.64 -21.85
C PHE A 3 19.63 15.84 -22.66
N SER A 4 19.68 15.69 -23.98
CA SER A 4 19.25 16.66 -24.99
C SER A 4 17.75 17.00 -24.88
N PRO A 5 17.33 18.27 -25.07
CA PRO A 5 15.93 18.69 -25.04
C PRO A 5 15.04 18.06 -26.12
N LEU A 6 15.63 17.47 -27.17
CA LEU A 6 14.86 17.00 -28.33
C LEU A 6 14.06 15.71 -28.09
N VAL A 7 14.41 14.90 -27.08
CA VAL A 7 13.70 13.63 -26.82
C VAL A 7 12.35 13.87 -26.11
N LEU A 8 12.11 15.06 -25.55
CA LEU A 8 10.84 15.39 -24.88
C LEU A 8 9.70 15.72 -25.86
N LEU A 9 10.01 16.14 -27.10
CA LEU A 9 8.99 16.52 -28.09
C LEU A 9 8.30 15.31 -28.75
N LEU A 10 8.99 14.17 -28.86
CA LEU A 10 8.47 13.02 -29.59
C LEU A 10 7.44 12.19 -28.79
N PHE A 11 7.40 12.27 -27.47
CA PHE A 11 6.37 11.57 -26.67
C PHE A 11 5.00 12.28 -26.62
N PHE A 12 4.92 13.54 -27.06
CA PHE A 12 3.69 14.33 -27.03
C PHE A 12 3.02 14.53 -28.40
N GLY A 13 3.61 14.04 -29.49
CA GLY A 13 3.16 14.27 -30.87
C GLY A 13 1.88 13.56 -31.31
N PHE A 14 1.25 12.71 -30.48
CA PHE A 14 0.03 11.96 -30.84
C PHE A 14 -1.19 12.36 -29.99
N PHE A 15 -1.36 13.64 -29.69
CA PHE A 15 -2.68 14.17 -29.29
C PHE A 15 -3.44 14.57 -30.56
N TRP A 16 -4.25 13.64 -31.08
CA TRP A 16 -5.23 13.93 -32.13
C TRP A 16 -6.07 15.16 -31.74
N ILE A 17 -6.05 16.15 -32.63
CA ILE A 17 -6.93 17.30 -32.65
C ILE A 17 -8.35 16.75 -32.90
N LEU A 18 -9.20 16.80 -31.87
CA LEU A 18 -10.64 16.59 -32.04
C LEU A 18 -11.25 17.91 -32.55
N PRO A 19 -12.17 17.87 -33.54
CA PRO A 19 -12.79 19.08 -34.07
C PRO A 19 -13.57 19.78 -32.96
N LEU A 20 -13.31 21.08 -32.78
CA LEU A 20 -14.06 21.97 -31.90
C LEU A 20 -15.43 22.24 -32.55
N SER A 21 -16.49 21.71 -31.95
CA SER A 21 -17.84 22.25 -32.14
C SER A 21 -17.99 23.47 -31.23
N LEU A 22 -18.26 24.63 -31.83
CA LEU A 22 -18.50 25.92 -31.18
C LEU A 22 -19.98 26.08 -30.82
N GLN A 23 -20.38 25.50 -29.69
CA GLN A 23 -21.50 25.96 -28.86
C GLN A 23 -21.05 25.78 -27.41
N GLY A 24 -21.13 26.86 -26.62
CA GLY A 24 -20.36 27.06 -25.37
C GLY A 24 -20.67 26.07 -24.26
N ASP A 25 -20.13 24.86 -24.35
CA ASP A 25 -20.12 23.86 -23.30
C ASP A 25 -19.38 24.44 -22.07
N ALA A 26 -20.07 24.53 -20.92
CA ALA A 26 -19.55 25.09 -19.66
C ALA A 26 -18.23 24.44 -19.20
N LEU A 27 -17.88 23.28 -19.76
CA LEU A 27 -16.64 22.54 -19.50
C LEU A 27 -15.48 22.88 -20.46
N THR A 28 -15.71 23.70 -21.49
CA THR A 28 -14.69 24.03 -22.51
C THR A 28 -13.51 24.76 -21.90
N GLN A 29 -13.77 25.84 -21.16
CA GLN A 29 -12.73 26.64 -20.54
C GLN A 29 -12.02 25.90 -19.40
N PRO A 30 -12.74 25.27 -18.44
CA PRO A 30 -12.11 24.42 -17.42
C PRO A 30 -11.18 23.34 -18.00
N LYS A 31 -11.59 22.70 -19.11
CA LYS A 31 -10.76 21.70 -19.78
C LYS A 31 -9.47 22.30 -20.36
N LYS A 32 -9.55 23.47 -21.00
CA LYS A 32 -8.36 24.15 -21.55
C LYS A 32 -7.39 24.53 -20.43
N ASP A 33 -7.90 25.09 -19.34
CA ASP A 33 -7.07 25.52 -18.19
C ASP A 33 -6.45 24.34 -17.46
N LEU A 34 -7.18 23.23 -17.32
CA LEU A 34 -6.64 22.00 -16.77
C LEU A 34 -5.48 21.46 -17.60
N ILE A 35 -5.66 21.34 -18.92
CA ILE A 35 -4.60 20.84 -19.82
C ILE A 35 -3.37 21.76 -19.77
N ARG A 36 -3.56 23.08 -19.79
CA ARG A 36 -2.47 24.04 -19.67
C ARG A 36 -1.70 23.85 -18.36
N SER A 37 -2.42 23.74 -17.25
CA SER A 37 -1.82 23.59 -15.91
C SER A 37 -1.09 22.27 -15.72
N LEU A 38 -1.61 21.17 -16.29
CA LEU A 38 -0.92 19.88 -16.31
C LEU A 38 0.39 19.96 -17.10
N ARG A 39 0.39 20.62 -18.26
CA ARG A 39 1.61 20.80 -19.10
C ARG A 39 2.67 21.64 -18.39
N SER A 40 2.28 22.69 -17.70
CA SER A 40 3.21 23.54 -16.95
C SER A 40 3.54 23.01 -15.55
N ARG A 41 3.03 21.83 -15.17
CA ARG A 41 3.17 21.25 -13.83
C ARG A 41 2.73 22.22 -12.71
N ASN A 42 1.75 23.07 -13.01
CA ASN A 42 1.20 24.04 -12.08
C ASN A 42 0.11 23.38 -11.22
N GLU A 43 0.49 22.95 -10.02
CA GLU A 43 -0.42 22.29 -9.07
C GLU A 43 -1.62 23.17 -8.70
N GLU A 44 -1.41 24.46 -8.45
CA GLU A 44 -2.50 25.39 -8.10
C GLU A 44 -3.45 25.61 -9.28
N GLY A 45 -2.92 25.68 -10.50
CA GLY A 45 -3.73 25.75 -11.72
C GLY A 45 -4.59 24.49 -11.92
N VAL A 46 -4.01 23.31 -11.65
CA VAL A 46 -4.75 22.03 -11.70
C VAL A 46 -5.87 22.03 -10.66
N LYS A 47 -5.59 22.48 -9.43
CA LYS A 47 -6.60 22.55 -8.37
C LYS A 47 -7.78 23.44 -8.77
N LYS A 48 -7.50 24.66 -9.23
CA LYS A 48 -8.51 25.64 -9.65
C LYS A 48 -9.38 25.08 -10.77
N ALA A 49 -8.78 24.46 -11.78
CA ALA A 49 -9.53 23.87 -12.88
C ALA A 49 -10.42 22.71 -12.40
N ILE A 50 -9.91 21.80 -11.55
CA ILE A 50 -10.73 20.71 -10.97
C ILE A 50 -11.93 21.26 -10.19
N ALA A 51 -11.76 22.33 -9.41
CA ALA A 51 -12.85 22.94 -8.67
C ALA A 51 -13.98 23.41 -9.61
N GLN A 52 -13.66 23.95 -10.79
CA GLN A 52 -14.66 24.33 -11.80
C GLN A 52 -15.41 23.10 -12.36
N PHE A 53 -14.71 21.97 -12.58
CA PHE A 53 -15.36 20.71 -12.99
C PHE A 53 -16.37 20.24 -11.93
N LEU A 54 -16.01 20.33 -10.65
CA LEU A 54 -16.89 19.93 -9.54
C LEU A 54 -18.13 20.82 -9.41
N GLN A 55 -17.99 22.13 -9.66
CA GLN A 55 -19.11 23.08 -9.68
C GLN A 55 -20.13 22.75 -10.79
N VAL A 56 -19.64 22.37 -11.98
CA VAL A 56 -20.52 21.99 -13.10
C VAL A 56 -21.20 20.64 -12.86
N GLY A 57 -20.47 19.66 -12.29
CA GLY A 57 -21.04 18.35 -11.97
C GLY A 57 -21.32 17.46 -13.19
N GLY A 58 -21.85 16.27 -12.93
CA GLY A 58 -22.46 15.43 -13.97
C GLY A 58 -21.52 14.55 -14.80
N LYS A 59 -22.15 13.73 -15.64
CA LYS A 59 -21.51 12.67 -16.47
C LYS A 59 -20.32 13.18 -17.29
N LYS A 60 -20.51 14.32 -17.98
CA LYS A 60 -19.49 14.86 -18.89
C LYS A 60 -18.24 15.35 -18.16
N ALA A 61 -18.43 16.03 -17.02
CA ALA A 61 -17.34 16.57 -16.22
C ALA A 61 -16.42 15.46 -15.69
N VAL A 62 -17.00 14.45 -15.03
CA VAL A 62 -16.22 13.31 -14.50
C VAL A 62 -15.55 12.52 -15.63
N SER A 63 -16.23 12.31 -16.76
CA SER A 63 -15.68 11.57 -17.92
C SER A 63 -14.41 12.24 -18.48
N ILE A 64 -14.36 13.58 -18.52
CA ILE A 64 -13.18 14.33 -18.95
C ILE A 64 -12.01 14.09 -18.00
N LEU A 65 -12.22 14.24 -16.69
CA LEU A 65 -11.15 14.03 -15.70
C LEU A 65 -10.62 12.60 -15.72
N LEU A 66 -11.50 11.60 -15.79
CA LEU A 66 -11.13 10.18 -15.89
C LEU A 66 -10.32 9.87 -17.16
N LYS A 67 -10.72 10.43 -18.31
CA LYS A 67 -10.00 10.27 -19.59
C LYS A 67 -8.61 10.91 -19.55
N LEU A 68 -8.48 12.08 -18.93
CA LEU A 68 -7.19 12.75 -18.74
C LEU A 68 -6.27 11.93 -17.82
N ALA A 69 -6.78 11.51 -16.66
CA ALA A 69 -6.02 10.73 -15.68
C ALA A 69 -5.57 9.37 -16.27
N LYS A 70 -6.41 8.70 -17.07
CA LYS A 70 -6.07 7.46 -17.78
C LYS A 70 -4.87 7.61 -18.72
N ARG A 71 -4.73 8.77 -19.38
CA ARG A 71 -3.67 9.07 -20.36
C ARG A 71 -2.45 9.75 -19.74
N PHE A 72 -2.51 10.08 -18.44
CA PHE A 72 -1.45 10.83 -17.79
C PHE A 72 -0.13 10.02 -17.78
N PRO A 73 1.04 10.66 -17.97
CA PRO A 73 2.33 9.95 -18.01
C PRO A 73 2.71 9.30 -16.66
N ARG A 74 3.77 8.49 -16.67
CA ARG A 74 4.44 7.99 -15.45
C ARG A 74 5.49 9.00 -14.98
N GLY A 75 5.87 8.97 -13.71
CA GLY A 75 6.86 9.89 -13.13
C GLY A 75 6.27 11.24 -12.68
N GLU A 76 4.96 11.42 -12.82
CA GLU A 76 4.20 12.58 -12.35
C GLU A 76 3.04 12.12 -11.44
N GLU A 77 3.33 11.16 -10.55
CA GLU A 77 2.35 10.50 -9.70
C GLU A 77 1.54 11.49 -8.85
N LYS A 78 2.15 12.61 -8.43
CA LYS A 78 1.46 13.66 -7.66
C LYS A 78 0.29 14.27 -8.45
N LEU A 79 0.54 14.74 -9.68
CA LEU A 79 -0.49 15.33 -10.55
C LEU A 79 -1.52 14.26 -10.99
N TYR A 80 -1.07 13.03 -11.21
CA TYR A 80 -1.94 11.89 -11.48
C TYR A 80 -2.97 11.67 -10.35
N TRP A 81 -2.49 11.62 -9.10
CA TRP A 81 -3.37 11.46 -7.94
C TRP A 81 -4.28 12.67 -7.75
N MET A 82 -3.81 13.91 -8.01
CA MET A 82 -4.67 15.10 -7.98
C MET A 82 -5.86 14.99 -8.94
N LEU A 83 -5.63 14.53 -10.17
CA LEU A 83 -6.71 14.32 -11.14
C LEU A 83 -7.70 13.25 -10.68
N LEU A 84 -7.21 12.15 -10.11
CA LEU A 84 -8.06 11.08 -9.59
C LEU A 84 -8.91 11.56 -8.41
N HIS A 85 -8.32 12.22 -7.42
CA HIS A 85 -9.08 12.77 -6.30
C HIS A 85 -10.13 13.79 -6.76
N GLY A 86 -9.80 14.63 -7.75
CA GLY A 86 -10.78 15.49 -8.40
C GLY A 86 -11.94 14.71 -9.02
N ALA A 87 -11.63 13.68 -9.81
CA ALA A 87 -12.65 12.83 -10.44
C ALA A 87 -13.51 12.08 -9.42
N THR A 88 -12.95 11.65 -8.29
CA THR A 88 -13.67 10.89 -7.27
C THR A 88 -14.34 11.77 -6.20
N SER A 89 -14.28 13.09 -6.33
CA SER A 89 -14.95 14.04 -5.42
C SER A 89 -16.38 14.41 -5.84
N PHE A 90 -16.85 13.98 -7.01
CA PHE A 90 -18.24 14.17 -7.44
C PHE A 90 -19.20 13.46 -6.48
N GLN A 91 -20.43 13.94 -6.36
CA GLN A 91 -21.43 13.33 -5.46
C GLN A 91 -22.78 13.07 -6.14
N ASP A 92 -22.99 13.60 -7.35
CA ASP A 92 -24.22 13.39 -8.11
C ASP A 92 -24.30 11.97 -8.71
N GLU A 93 -25.52 11.45 -8.82
CA GLU A 93 -25.76 10.07 -9.28
C GLU A 93 -25.27 9.86 -10.72
N GLY A 94 -25.46 10.86 -11.60
CA GLY A 94 -25.02 10.78 -12.99
C GLY A 94 -23.52 10.58 -13.10
N ALA A 95 -22.72 11.35 -12.36
CA ALA A 95 -21.27 11.18 -12.30
C ALA A 95 -20.87 9.81 -11.75
N MET A 96 -21.57 9.29 -10.74
CA MET A 96 -21.32 7.95 -10.19
C MET A 96 -21.60 6.84 -11.20
N GLU A 97 -22.69 6.93 -11.97
CA GLU A 97 -22.99 5.98 -13.05
C GLU A 97 -21.91 5.97 -14.13
N GLU A 98 -21.49 7.16 -14.59
CA GLU A 98 -20.44 7.28 -15.61
C GLU A 98 -19.10 6.75 -15.08
N MET A 99 -18.76 7.00 -13.81
CA MET A 99 -17.57 6.45 -13.18
C MET A 99 -17.63 4.93 -13.07
N ALA A 100 -18.77 4.36 -12.68
CA ALA A 100 -18.99 2.92 -12.62
C ALA A 100 -18.79 2.27 -14.00
N LYS A 101 -19.39 2.87 -15.04
CA LYS A 101 -19.22 2.45 -16.44
C LYS A 101 -17.76 2.49 -16.85
N PHE A 102 -17.08 3.60 -16.59
CA PHE A 102 -15.67 3.78 -16.93
C PHE A 102 -14.78 2.73 -16.26
N ILE A 103 -14.99 2.46 -14.96
CA ILE A 103 -14.25 1.43 -14.20
C ILE A 103 -14.45 0.06 -14.85
N LEU A 104 -15.68 -0.31 -15.21
CA LEU A 104 -16.02 -1.62 -15.77
C LEU A 104 -15.48 -1.82 -17.19
N GLU A 105 -15.51 -0.78 -18.03
CA GLU A 105 -14.88 -0.79 -19.36
C GLU A 105 -13.36 -0.96 -19.27
N ASN A 106 -12.76 -0.40 -18.23
CA ASN A 106 -11.31 -0.42 -18.02
C ASN A 106 -10.87 -1.44 -16.97
N LYS A 107 -11.74 -2.37 -16.56
CA LYS A 107 -11.56 -3.21 -15.35
C LYS A 107 -10.27 -4.02 -15.26
N ARG A 108 -9.64 -4.32 -16.40
CA ARG A 108 -8.35 -5.04 -16.46
C ARG A 108 -7.13 -4.11 -16.32
N LYS A 109 -7.31 -2.79 -16.41
CA LYS A 109 -6.25 -1.79 -16.32
C LYS A 109 -6.02 -1.42 -14.86
N GLY A 110 -4.77 -1.12 -14.51
CA GLY A 110 -4.38 -0.67 -13.17
C GLY A 110 -5.17 0.56 -12.71
N PHE A 111 -5.49 1.45 -13.66
CA PHE A 111 -6.24 2.68 -13.42
C PHE A 111 -7.58 2.49 -12.70
N SER A 112 -8.36 1.44 -13.02
CA SER A 112 -9.64 1.17 -12.35
C SER A 112 -9.51 0.94 -10.84
N ARG A 113 -8.36 0.40 -10.41
CA ARG A 113 -8.03 0.20 -8.99
C ARG A 113 -7.76 1.52 -8.30
N ASP A 114 -6.97 2.38 -8.94
CA ASP A 114 -6.63 3.68 -8.38
C ASP A 114 -7.86 4.59 -8.26
N ILE A 115 -8.83 4.49 -9.20
CA ILE A 115 -10.12 5.17 -9.06
C ILE A 115 -10.85 4.70 -7.79
N LEU A 116 -11.05 3.38 -7.61
CA LEU A 116 -11.73 2.88 -6.41
C LEU A 116 -10.98 3.26 -5.13
N PHE A 117 -9.66 3.23 -5.17
CA PHE A 117 -8.85 3.66 -4.03
C PHE A 117 -9.08 5.12 -3.68
N ALA A 118 -9.07 6.03 -4.67
CA ALA A 118 -9.36 7.45 -4.46
C ALA A 118 -10.83 7.69 -4.04
N LEU A 119 -11.77 6.89 -4.56
CA LEU A 119 -13.20 6.97 -4.23
C LEU A 119 -13.51 6.67 -2.77
N ALA A 120 -12.68 5.87 -2.10
CA ALA A 120 -12.86 5.57 -0.68
C ALA A 120 -12.82 6.82 0.21
N GLN A 121 -12.25 7.94 -0.27
CA GLN A 121 -12.22 9.22 0.44
C GLN A 121 -13.53 10.02 0.32
N ASN A 122 -14.42 9.59 -0.57
CA ASN A 122 -15.74 10.19 -0.75
C ASN A 122 -16.72 9.56 0.24
N ASP A 123 -17.35 10.41 1.04
CA ASP A 123 -18.28 10.05 2.10
C ASP A 123 -19.74 10.11 1.69
N SER A 124 -20.04 10.46 0.44
CA SER A 124 -21.39 10.44 -0.09
C SER A 124 -21.92 9.02 -0.22
N ASP A 125 -23.16 8.79 0.16
CA ASP A 125 -23.84 7.50 -0.06
C ASP A 125 -23.99 7.18 -1.56
N SER A 126 -23.93 8.18 -2.45
CA SER A 126 -23.98 7.98 -3.91
C SER A 126 -22.86 7.08 -4.43
N VAL A 127 -21.73 6.98 -3.72
CA VAL A 127 -20.62 6.08 -4.12
C VAL A 127 -21.03 4.61 -4.10
N LEU A 128 -22.11 4.24 -3.40
CA LEU A 128 -22.70 2.91 -3.44
C LEU A 128 -23.15 2.51 -4.86
N ILE A 129 -23.48 3.46 -5.74
CA ILE A 129 -23.77 3.20 -7.15
C ILE A 129 -22.55 2.56 -7.83
N VAL A 130 -21.37 3.15 -7.62
CA VAL A 130 -20.10 2.62 -8.15
C VAL A 130 -19.79 1.26 -7.51
N HIS A 131 -19.84 1.17 -6.18
CA HIS A 131 -19.48 -0.07 -5.50
C HIS A 131 -20.40 -1.23 -5.84
N ARG A 132 -21.72 -1.00 -5.97
CA ARG A 132 -22.67 -2.03 -6.39
C ARG A 132 -22.32 -2.54 -7.79
N ALA A 133 -22.13 -1.65 -8.75
CA ALA A 133 -21.81 -2.02 -10.13
C ALA A 133 -20.50 -2.84 -10.21
N VAL A 134 -19.47 -2.38 -9.51
CA VAL A 134 -18.16 -3.04 -9.46
C VAL A 134 -18.22 -4.37 -8.71
N LEU A 135 -18.93 -4.44 -7.59
CA LEU A 135 -19.06 -5.67 -6.80
C LEU A 135 -19.77 -6.77 -7.60
N LEU A 136 -20.76 -6.40 -8.41
CA LEU A 136 -21.54 -7.37 -9.18
C LEU A 136 -20.90 -7.76 -10.52
N LYS A 137 -20.18 -6.85 -11.19
CA LYS A 137 -19.71 -7.03 -12.58
C LYS A 137 -18.18 -6.91 -12.75
N GLY A 138 -17.49 -6.46 -11.71
CA GLY A 138 -16.04 -6.28 -11.70
C GLY A 138 -15.28 -7.61 -11.60
N PRO A 139 -13.98 -7.60 -11.92
CA PRO A 139 -13.10 -8.72 -11.67
C PRO A 139 -12.88 -8.86 -10.15
N TYR A 140 -12.48 -10.06 -9.75
CA TYR A 140 -12.40 -10.49 -8.35
C TYR A 140 -11.71 -9.50 -7.40
N ASP A 141 -10.61 -8.90 -7.83
CA ASP A 141 -9.88 -7.95 -7.00
C ASP A 141 -10.62 -6.63 -6.79
N LEU A 142 -11.32 -6.10 -7.80
CA LEU A 142 -12.18 -4.93 -7.62
C LEU A 142 -13.41 -5.26 -6.76
N GLN A 143 -13.91 -6.49 -6.81
CA GLN A 143 -14.99 -6.93 -5.92
C GLN A 143 -14.55 -6.87 -4.45
N LEU A 144 -13.38 -7.43 -4.14
CA LEU A 144 -12.82 -7.38 -2.78
C LEU A 144 -12.63 -5.95 -2.29
N MET A 145 -12.14 -5.04 -3.15
CA MET A 145 -12.02 -3.62 -2.82
C MET A 145 -13.37 -2.99 -2.49
N SER A 146 -14.39 -3.22 -3.33
CA SER A 146 -15.73 -2.68 -3.09
C SER A 146 -16.33 -3.22 -1.79
N VAL A 147 -16.15 -4.50 -1.46
CA VAL A 147 -16.63 -5.06 -0.17
C VAL A 147 -15.99 -4.36 1.01
N ASP A 148 -14.68 -4.12 0.97
CA ASP A 148 -13.97 -3.42 2.03
C ASP A 148 -14.44 -1.95 2.15
N GLN A 149 -14.71 -1.27 1.04
CA GLN A 149 -15.17 0.12 1.08
C GLN A 149 -16.64 0.25 1.51
N ILE A 150 -17.52 -0.64 1.05
CA ILE A 150 -18.93 -0.70 1.48
C ILE A 150 -19.03 -0.90 3.00
N ALA A 151 -18.13 -1.67 3.61
CA ALA A 151 -18.09 -1.89 5.06
C ALA A 151 -17.97 -0.59 5.88
N HIS A 152 -17.50 0.50 5.27
CA HIS A 152 -17.34 1.79 5.92
C HIS A 152 -18.49 2.76 5.62
N ILE A 153 -19.44 2.38 4.76
CA ILE A 153 -20.60 3.20 4.38
C ILE A 153 -21.81 2.66 5.16
N ARG A 154 -22.12 3.30 6.28
CA ARG A 154 -23.19 2.88 7.19
C ARG A 154 -24.56 3.28 6.65
N ASN A 155 -25.03 2.52 5.67
CA ASN A 155 -26.32 2.71 5.03
C ASN A 155 -27.00 1.33 4.88
N PRO A 156 -28.31 1.18 5.13
CA PRO A 156 -29.03 -0.08 4.88
C PRO A 156 -28.81 -0.65 3.48
N LYS A 157 -28.68 0.21 2.46
CA LYS A 157 -28.35 -0.20 1.08
C LYS A 157 -27.01 -0.95 0.99
N SER A 158 -26.05 -0.65 1.86
CA SER A 158 -24.77 -1.37 1.93
C SER A 158 -24.98 -2.86 2.24
N VAL A 159 -25.88 -3.17 3.20
CA VAL A 159 -26.25 -4.55 3.54
C VAL A 159 -26.98 -5.22 2.37
N ASP A 160 -27.94 -4.52 1.76
CA ASP A 160 -28.66 -5.01 0.57
C ASP A 160 -27.69 -5.41 -0.56
N ILE A 161 -26.72 -4.55 -0.86
CA ILE A 161 -25.70 -4.77 -1.92
C ILE A 161 -24.81 -5.96 -1.60
N LEU A 162 -24.36 -6.09 -0.35
CA LEU A 162 -23.50 -7.20 0.09
C LEU A 162 -24.23 -8.54 -0.01
N LEU A 163 -25.50 -8.60 0.44
CA LEU A 163 -26.33 -9.80 0.33
C LEU A 163 -26.66 -10.16 -1.12
N GLU A 164 -26.90 -9.17 -1.98
CA GLU A 164 -27.10 -9.39 -3.41
C GLU A 164 -25.88 -10.06 -4.05
N CYS A 165 -24.67 -9.59 -3.71
CA CYS A 165 -23.44 -10.21 -4.17
C CYS A 165 -23.30 -11.62 -3.60
N TRP A 166 -23.51 -11.81 -2.29
CA TRP A 166 -23.33 -13.10 -1.63
C TRP A 166 -24.26 -14.16 -2.22
N LYS A 167 -25.52 -13.82 -2.52
CA LYS A 167 -26.46 -14.69 -3.22
C LYS A 167 -25.89 -15.24 -4.54
N LYS A 168 -25.13 -14.43 -5.28
CA LYS A 168 -24.54 -14.81 -6.58
C LYS A 168 -23.24 -15.62 -6.45
N VAL A 169 -22.58 -15.61 -5.29
CA VAL A 169 -21.25 -16.20 -5.11
C VAL A 169 -21.16 -17.32 -4.08
N HIS A 170 -22.12 -17.47 -3.15
CA HIS A 170 -22.02 -18.42 -2.03
C HIS A 170 -21.87 -19.88 -2.49
N LYS A 171 -22.44 -20.25 -3.63
CA LYS A 171 -22.34 -21.62 -4.19
C LYS A 171 -21.10 -21.87 -5.05
N LYS A 172 -20.19 -20.90 -5.22
CA LYS A 172 -19.04 -20.99 -6.14
C LYS A 172 -17.76 -21.44 -5.41
N LYS A 173 -17.05 -22.43 -5.96
CA LYS A 173 -15.86 -23.05 -5.35
C LYS A 173 -14.60 -22.15 -5.29
N HIS A 174 -14.61 -20.94 -5.87
CA HIS A 174 -13.46 -20.02 -5.92
C HIS A 174 -13.79 -18.60 -5.44
N THR A 175 -14.71 -18.47 -4.49
CA THR A 175 -15.14 -17.16 -3.96
C THR A 175 -15.05 -17.10 -2.44
N GLN A 176 -14.37 -18.07 -1.81
CA GLN A 176 -14.32 -18.21 -0.35
C GLN A 176 -13.80 -16.94 0.32
N THR A 177 -12.67 -16.38 -0.14
CA THR A 177 -12.17 -15.11 0.42
C THR A 177 -13.20 -13.97 0.27
N LEU A 178 -13.88 -13.86 -0.87
CA LEU A 178 -14.93 -12.85 -1.08
C LEU A 178 -16.11 -13.05 -0.12
N GLN A 179 -16.57 -14.28 0.06
CA GLN A 179 -17.65 -14.63 1.00
C GLN A 179 -17.26 -14.26 2.44
N LYS A 180 -16.05 -14.64 2.87
CA LYS A 180 -15.49 -14.29 4.19
C LYS A 180 -15.45 -12.78 4.39
N ARG A 181 -15.01 -12.01 3.38
CA ARG A 181 -15.01 -10.55 3.45
C ARG A 181 -16.42 -9.98 3.52
N ILE A 182 -17.37 -10.52 2.77
CA ILE A 182 -18.78 -10.08 2.84
C ILE A 182 -19.34 -10.32 4.25
N ALA A 183 -19.16 -11.50 4.82
CA ALA A 183 -19.62 -11.82 6.18
C ALA A 183 -19.04 -10.85 7.21
N ARG A 184 -17.72 -10.57 7.14
CA ARG A 184 -17.05 -9.61 8.02
C ARG A 184 -17.55 -8.18 7.83
N SER A 185 -17.79 -7.76 6.58
CA SER A 185 -18.38 -6.45 6.29
C SER A 185 -19.81 -6.32 6.82
N LEU A 186 -20.59 -7.40 6.79
CA LEU A 186 -21.92 -7.42 7.39
C LEU A 186 -21.86 -7.31 8.91
N SER A 187 -20.96 -8.06 9.56
CA SER A 187 -20.67 -7.89 11.00
C SER A 187 -20.21 -6.47 11.33
N ALA A 188 -19.39 -5.86 10.46
CA ALA A 188 -18.97 -4.48 10.63
C ALA A 188 -20.17 -3.51 10.60
N LEU A 189 -21.05 -3.65 9.63
CA LEU A 189 -22.16 -2.71 9.45
C LEU A 189 -23.24 -2.86 10.53
N THR A 190 -23.48 -4.10 10.98
CA THR A 190 -24.61 -4.46 11.85
C THR A 190 -24.24 -4.57 13.32
N GLY A 191 -22.97 -4.89 13.63
CA GLY A 191 -22.53 -5.27 14.97
C GLY A 191 -22.83 -6.73 15.33
N GLU A 192 -23.45 -7.51 14.42
CA GLU A 192 -23.88 -8.88 14.67
C GLU A 192 -22.84 -9.92 14.24
N THR A 193 -22.90 -11.12 14.82
CA THR A 193 -22.03 -12.25 14.46
C THR A 193 -22.87 -13.47 14.09
N MET A 194 -22.95 -13.79 12.80
CA MET A 194 -23.79 -14.89 12.27
C MET A 194 -23.01 -15.92 11.47
N GLY A 195 -21.68 -15.87 11.58
CA GLY A 195 -20.77 -16.75 10.84
C GLY A 195 -20.76 -16.50 9.33
N GLU A 196 -20.25 -17.48 8.59
CA GLU A 196 -20.03 -17.42 7.14
C GLU A 196 -21.17 -18.12 6.36
N VAL A 197 -22.41 -18.01 6.83
CA VAL A 197 -23.59 -18.67 6.25
C VAL A 197 -24.56 -17.63 5.67
N TYR A 198 -24.78 -17.70 4.36
CA TYR A 198 -25.62 -16.72 3.64
C TYR A 198 -27.06 -16.64 4.18
N GLU A 199 -27.71 -17.78 4.42
CA GLU A 199 -29.13 -17.81 4.84
C GLU A 199 -29.34 -17.17 6.22
N ASN A 200 -28.38 -17.31 7.15
CA ASN A 200 -28.46 -16.68 8.46
C ASN A 200 -28.52 -15.14 8.33
N TRP A 201 -27.61 -14.59 7.54
CA TRP A 201 -27.54 -13.14 7.31
C TRP A 201 -28.75 -12.61 6.54
N LYS A 202 -29.23 -13.36 5.54
CA LYS A 202 -30.42 -13.01 4.78
C LYS A 202 -31.66 -12.95 5.67
N GLY A 203 -31.92 -14.03 6.42
CA GLY A 203 -33.08 -14.12 7.31
C GLY A 203 -33.06 -13.05 8.40
N TRP A 204 -31.89 -12.78 9.00
CA TRP A 204 -31.77 -11.69 9.97
C TRP A 204 -32.04 -10.32 9.35
N TRP A 205 -31.51 -10.05 8.16
CA TRP A 205 -31.70 -8.76 7.52
C TRP A 205 -33.17 -8.53 7.12
N GLU A 206 -33.87 -9.55 6.61
CA GLU A 206 -35.30 -9.46 6.31
C GLU A 206 -36.13 -9.02 7.54
N GLN A 207 -35.77 -9.49 8.73
CA GLN A 207 -36.45 -9.13 9.99
C GLN A 207 -36.03 -7.77 10.56
N ASN A 208 -34.83 -7.27 10.25
CA ASN A 208 -34.25 -6.08 10.88
C ASN A 208 -34.06 -4.89 9.92
N ARG A 209 -34.31 -5.06 8.63
CA ARG A 209 -34.11 -4.02 7.61
C ARG A 209 -34.88 -2.73 7.92
N SER A 210 -36.10 -2.85 8.45
CA SER A 210 -36.94 -1.69 8.84
C SER A 210 -36.39 -0.93 10.05
N ARG A 211 -35.62 -1.59 10.92
CA ARG A 211 -35.00 -0.98 12.12
C ARG A 211 -33.72 -0.22 11.81
N GLY A 212 -33.13 -0.42 10.63
CA GLY A 212 -31.88 0.23 10.23
C GLY A 212 -30.63 -0.41 10.87
N LEU A 213 -29.53 0.35 10.93
CA LEU A 213 -28.24 -0.12 11.46
C LEU A 213 -27.97 0.44 12.86
N ASN A 214 -27.71 -0.44 13.83
CA ASN A 214 -27.38 -0.05 15.20
C ASN A 214 -26.07 0.75 15.29
N PRO A 215 -25.99 1.78 16.16
CA PRO A 215 -24.73 2.49 16.41
C PRO A 215 -23.63 1.54 16.90
N HIS A 216 -22.38 1.81 16.51
CA HIS A 216 -21.26 1.00 16.98
C HIS A 216 -21.06 1.16 18.48
N LYS A 217 -20.82 0.04 19.17
CA LYS A 217 -20.18 0.07 20.49
C LYS A 217 -18.79 0.70 20.34
N LYS A 218 -18.48 1.72 21.14
CA LYS A 218 -17.15 2.33 21.15
C LYS A 218 -16.11 1.24 21.44
N ARG A 219 -15.10 1.12 20.58
CA ARG A 219 -13.95 0.25 20.84
C ARG A 219 -13.08 0.87 21.94
N LYS A 220 -12.53 0.04 22.82
CA LYS A 220 -11.45 0.46 23.72
C LYS A 220 -10.22 0.82 22.86
N THR A 221 -9.63 1.98 23.12
CA THR A 221 -8.40 2.43 22.44
C THR A 221 -7.19 1.74 23.05
N THR A 222 -6.31 1.26 22.19
CA THR A 222 -5.05 0.59 22.54
C THR A 222 -3.84 1.51 22.48
N GLY A 223 -3.97 2.68 21.83
CA GLY A 223 -2.85 3.59 21.58
C GLY A 223 -1.91 3.11 20.48
N THR A 224 -2.31 2.11 19.68
CA THR A 224 -1.51 1.51 18.61
C THR A 224 -2.23 1.62 17.26
N ILE A 225 -1.59 1.14 16.18
CA ILE A 225 -2.19 1.06 14.83
C ILE A 225 -3.54 0.34 14.80
N VAL A 226 -3.79 -0.55 15.76
CA VAL A 226 -5.01 -1.37 15.88
C VAL A 226 -6.26 -0.49 15.97
N ASP A 227 -6.14 0.70 16.57
CA ASP A 227 -7.24 1.65 16.73
C ASP A 227 -7.71 2.25 15.40
N ARG A 228 -6.90 2.12 14.34
CA ARG A 228 -7.14 2.67 13.00
C ARG A 228 -7.43 1.61 11.94
N LEU A 229 -7.30 0.33 12.26
CA LEU A 229 -7.64 -0.74 11.34
C LEU A 229 -9.14 -0.70 11.04
N GLY A 230 -9.50 -0.69 9.75
CA GLY A 230 -10.89 -0.89 9.34
C GLY A 230 -11.42 -2.21 9.91
N TYR A 231 -12.74 -2.35 10.09
CA TYR A 231 -13.31 -3.50 10.82
C TYR A 231 -12.81 -4.86 10.30
N ASN A 232 -12.83 -5.06 8.98
CA ASN A 232 -12.31 -6.28 8.33
C ASN A 232 -10.84 -6.52 8.67
N GLN A 233 -10.01 -5.48 8.55
CA GLN A 233 -8.58 -5.54 8.84
C GLN A 233 -8.30 -5.79 10.33
N GLY A 234 -9.11 -5.21 11.22
CA GLY A 234 -9.02 -5.46 12.66
C GLY A 234 -9.30 -6.92 13.02
N SER A 235 -10.32 -7.53 12.39
CA SER A 235 -10.59 -8.96 12.59
C SER A 235 -9.45 -9.86 12.07
N GLU A 236 -8.86 -9.50 10.93
CA GLU A 236 -7.71 -10.20 10.36
C GLU A 236 -6.46 -10.08 11.26
N PHE A 237 -6.31 -8.92 11.90
CA PHE A 237 -5.23 -8.66 12.85
C PHE A 237 -5.40 -9.44 14.16
N GLU A 238 -6.60 -9.51 14.73
CA GLU A 238 -6.83 -10.35 15.92
C GLU A 238 -6.57 -11.83 15.64
N GLU A 239 -6.86 -12.27 14.42
CA GLU A 239 -6.48 -13.61 13.96
C GLU A 239 -4.96 -13.78 13.82
N LEU A 240 -4.22 -12.74 13.46
CA LEU A 240 -2.75 -12.78 13.42
C LEU A 240 -2.16 -12.97 14.82
N LYS A 241 -2.77 -12.40 15.86
CA LYS A 241 -2.30 -12.53 17.26
C LYS A 241 -2.44 -13.96 17.83
N LYS A 242 -3.23 -14.82 17.19
CA LYS A 242 -3.48 -16.20 17.61
C LYS A 242 -2.51 -17.22 17.00
N ILE A 243 -1.58 -16.80 16.14
CA ILE A 243 -0.64 -17.73 15.53
C ILE A 243 0.34 -18.29 16.57
N PRO A 244 0.83 -19.53 16.39
CA PRO A 244 1.91 -20.05 17.23
C PRO A 244 3.18 -19.18 17.12
N LYS A 245 3.84 -18.94 18.26
CA LYS A 245 5.03 -18.06 18.37
C LYS A 245 6.16 -18.43 17.41
N ASP A 246 6.29 -19.71 17.08
CA ASP A 246 7.32 -20.21 16.17
C ASP A 246 7.07 -19.89 14.70
N LYS A 247 5.93 -19.34 14.29
CA LYS A 247 5.61 -19.12 12.86
C LYS A 247 6.27 -17.89 12.25
N ILE A 248 6.49 -16.84 13.03
CA ILE A 248 7.21 -15.64 12.60
C ILE A 248 8.62 -15.67 13.19
N LEU A 249 9.61 -15.47 12.34
CA LEU A 249 11.02 -15.37 12.73
C LEU A 249 11.53 -13.95 12.45
N VAL A 250 12.16 -13.34 13.45
CA VAL A 250 12.95 -12.11 13.31
C VAL A 250 14.43 -12.50 13.39
N ILE A 251 15.21 -12.07 12.41
CA ILE A 251 16.66 -12.20 12.38
C ILE A 251 17.26 -10.83 12.71
N GLN A 252 17.90 -10.73 13.86
CA GLN A 252 18.52 -9.50 14.35
C GLN A 252 20.04 -9.56 14.22
N GLY A 253 20.68 -8.39 14.35
CA GLY A 253 22.13 -8.29 14.50
C GLY A 253 22.62 -9.09 15.71
N SER A 254 23.78 -9.70 15.60
CA SER A 254 24.43 -10.41 16.70
C SER A 254 24.91 -9.40 17.76
N PRO A 255 24.76 -9.71 19.06
CA PRO A 255 25.22 -8.85 20.13
C PRO A 255 26.69 -8.44 19.94
N CYS A 256 26.96 -7.14 20.09
CA CYS A 256 28.33 -6.65 20.11
C CYS A 256 29.00 -7.06 21.43
N ARG A 257 30.27 -7.45 21.37
CA ARG A 257 31.09 -7.71 22.58
C ARG A 257 31.42 -6.42 23.35
N VAL A 258 31.16 -5.27 22.74
CA VAL A 258 31.46 -3.95 23.30
C VAL A 258 30.17 -3.35 23.84
N LYS A 259 30.19 -2.98 25.13
CA LYS A 259 29.04 -2.44 25.85
C LYS A 259 28.57 -1.13 25.20
N GLY A 260 27.26 -1.00 25.01
CA GLY A 260 26.63 0.21 24.45
C GLY A 260 26.64 0.31 22.92
N VAL A 261 27.18 -0.68 22.21
CA VAL A 261 27.10 -0.75 20.75
C VAL A 261 25.96 -1.67 20.34
N ASP A 262 24.91 -1.10 19.78
CA ASP A 262 23.82 -1.85 19.20
C ASP A 262 24.04 -2.06 17.70
N HIS A 263 24.00 -3.31 17.27
CA HIS A 263 24.06 -3.68 15.85
C HIS A 263 22.69 -3.91 15.24
N ASN A 264 21.63 -3.97 16.04
CA ASN A 264 20.25 -4.06 15.57
C ASN A 264 19.71 -2.63 15.43
N PHE A 265 19.44 -2.16 14.21
CA PHE A 265 19.10 -0.74 14.01
C PHE A 265 17.61 -0.44 13.99
N ASP A 266 16.77 -1.46 13.82
CA ASP A 266 15.35 -1.31 13.56
C ASP A 266 14.46 -1.76 14.72
N HIS A 267 14.90 -2.79 15.44
CA HIS A 267 14.16 -3.40 16.52
C HIS A 267 12.71 -3.78 16.14
N ILE A 268 12.50 -4.39 14.98
CA ILE A 268 11.15 -4.79 14.54
C ILE A 268 10.51 -5.77 15.53
N GLU A 269 11.29 -6.58 16.24
CA GLU A 269 10.82 -7.42 17.34
C GLU A 269 10.11 -6.64 18.45
N GLU A 270 10.55 -5.41 18.75
CA GLU A 270 9.88 -4.54 19.72
C GLU A 270 8.56 -4.03 19.15
N THR A 271 8.52 -3.69 17.86
CA THR A 271 7.27 -3.32 17.16
C THR A 271 6.28 -4.48 17.14
N LEU A 272 6.73 -5.72 16.88
CA LEU A 272 5.84 -6.88 16.93
C LEU A 272 5.36 -7.16 18.36
N SER A 273 6.22 -6.98 19.35
CA SER A 273 5.89 -7.16 20.76
C SER A 273 4.82 -6.15 21.22
N SER A 274 4.97 -4.87 20.86
CA SER A 274 3.99 -3.83 21.21
C SER A 274 2.63 -4.04 20.53
N LEU A 275 2.63 -4.65 19.34
CA LEU A 275 1.41 -5.07 18.64
C LEU A 275 0.84 -6.42 19.13
N GLY A 276 1.53 -7.11 20.05
CA GLY A 276 1.11 -8.42 20.55
C GLY A 276 1.18 -9.54 19.51
N ILE A 277 2.02 -9.40 18.47
CA ILE A 277 2.18 -10.40 17.42
C ILE A 277 3.22 -11.45 17.87
N PRO A 278 2.85 -12.73 18.01
CA PRO A 278 3.78 -13.77 18.45
C PRO A 278 4.91 -14.01 17.43
N HIS A 279 6.15 -14.00 17.91
CA HIS A 279 7.33 -14.23 17.07
C HIS A 279 8.50 -14.85 17.86
N THR A 280 9.47 -15.38 17.12
CA THR A 280 10.77 -15.85 17.61
C THR A 280 11.86 -14.93 17.10
N VAL A 281 12.90 -14.71 17.90
CA VAL A 281 14.05 -13.88 17.54
C VAL A 281 15.30 -14.75 17.55
N VAL A 282 16.14 -14.62 16.53
CA VAL A 282 17.47 -15.22 16.47
C VAL A 282 18.48 -14.21 15.94
N THR A 283 19.73 -14.38 16.33
CA THR A 283 20.85 -13.63 15.78
C THR A 283 21.22 -14.15 14.39
N LYS A 284 21.90 -13.33 13.58
CA LYS A 284 22.49 -13.77 12.32
C LYS A 284 23.45 -14.95 12.50
N ARG A 285 24.22 -14.99 13.60
CA ARG A 285 25.10 -16.12 13.93
C ARG A 285 24.34 -17.43 14.08
N GLU A 286 23.26 -17.44 14.86
CA GLU A 286 22.42 -18.62 15.03
C GLU A 286 21.74 -19.04 13.72
N PHE A 287 21.25 -18.07 12.94
CA PHE A 287 20.62 -18.35 11.65
C PHE A 287 21.58 -18.96 10.62
N ASN A 288 22.85 -18.52 10.65
CA ASN A 288 23.91 -18.99 9.76
C ASN A 288 24.36 -20.42 10.06
N VAL A 289 24.00 -21.00 11.22
CA VAL A 289 24.27 -22.41 11.50
C VAL A 289 23.64 -23.27 10.40
N PRO A 290 24.39 -24.18 9.76
CA PRO A 290 23.89 -24.99 8.63
C PRO A 290 22.61 -25.77 8.95
N THR A 291 22.50 -26.27 10.19
CA THR A 291 21.36 -27.05 10.67
C THR A 291 20.13 -26.22 11.02
N TYR A 292 20.25 -24.88 11.08
CA TYR A 292 19.11 -24.01 11.39
C TYR A 292 18.04 -24.09 10.30
N SER A 293 16.83 -24.52 10.66
CA SER A 293 15.75 -24.81 9.72
C SER A 293 14.68 -23.74 9.70
N LEU A 294 14.20 -23.42 8.48
CA LEU A 294 13.01 -22.58 8.26
C LEU A 294 11.72 -23.41 8.10
N LYS A 295 11.76 -24.72 8.37
CA LYS A 295 10.57 -25.59 8.29
C LYS A 295 9.51 -25.10 9.28
N GLY A 296 8.26 -24.98 8.82
CA GLY A 296 7.14 -24.54 9.64
C GLY A 296 7.06 -23.03 9.88
N LYS A 297 8.06 -22.24 9.47
CA LYS A 297 7.98 -20.77 9.46
C LYS A 297 7.07 -20.30 8.33
N ILE A 298 6.31 -19.23 8.55
CA ILE A 298 5.46 -18.60 7.52
C ILE A 298 6.07 -17.27 7.05
N CYS A 299 6.74 -16.56 7.96
CA CYS A 299 7.38 -15.27 7.69
C CYS A 299 8.75 -15.18 8.36
N VAL A 300 9.70 -14.58 7.64
CA VAL A 300 11.01 -14.17 8.13
C VAL A 300 11.15 -12.65 7.96
N ILE A 301 11.57 -11.98 9.01
CA ILE A 301 11.84 -10.54 9.06
C ILE A 301 13.33 -10.41 9.35
N ILE A 302 14.03 -9.55 8.62
CA ILE A 302 15.47 -9.30 8.83
C ILE A 302 15.67 -7.83 9.13
N ASN A 303 16.12 -7.54 10.35
CA ASN A 303 16.46 -6.18 10.75
C ASN A 303 17.77 -5.74 10.08
N CYS A 304 17.87 -4.45 9.78
CA CYS A 304 19.10 -3.83 9.34
C CYS A 304 20.14 -3.85 10.46
N SER A 305 21.38 -4.08 10.04
CA SER A 305 22.56 -4.20 10.90
C SER A 305 23.81 -4.00 10.06
N LEU A 306 24.95 -3.69 10.70
CA LEU A 306 26.23 -3.55 10.01
C LEU A 306 26.75 -4.92 9.55
N SER A 307 26.63 -5.19 8.25
CA SER A 307 26.99 -6.47 7.65
C SER A 307 28.38 -6.53 7.02
N TRP A 308 29.17 -5.47 7.11
CA TRP A 308 30.57 -5.47 6.69
C TRP A 308 31.51 -5.39 7.89
N GLY A 309 32.75 -5.81 7.67
CA GLY A 309 33.82 -5.69 8.67
C GLY A 309 34.00 -4.23 9.10
N HIS A 310 33.81 -3.95 10.38
CA HIS A 310 34.03 -2.63 10.97
C HIS A 310 34.67 -2.75 12.35
N CYS A 311 35.33 -1.69 12.78
CA CYS A 311 36.01 -1.66 14.07
C CYS A 311 35.06 -1.16 15.16
N VAL A 312 34.92 -1.93 16.24
CA VAL A 312 34.11 -1.57 17.43
C VAL A 312 34.97 -1.28 18.65
N CYS A 313 36.25 -0.99 18.47
CA CYS A 313 37.14 -0.70 19.59
C CYS A 313 36.60 0.47 20.46
N PRO A 314 36.83 0.50 21.78
CA PRO A 314 36.35 1.61 22.62
C PRO A 314 36.88 3.00 22.22
N LYS A 315 38.04 3.05 21.53
CA LYS A 315 38.61 4.29 20.98
C LYS A 315 37.94 4.72 19.66
N CYS A 316 37.25 3.81 18.99
CA CYS A 316 36.63 4.04 17.70
C CYS A 316 35.30 4.76 17.93
N LYS A 317 35.16 5.94 17.34
CA LYS A 317 33.90 6.71 17.38
C LYS A 317 33.15 6.56 16.05
N PRO A 318 31.81 6.67 16.02
CA PRO A 318 31.08 6.89 14.77
C PRO A 318 31.73 8.06 14.01
N GLY A 319 31.98 7.90 12.70
CA GLY A 319 32.98 8.69 11.98
C GLY A 319 32.79 10.21 12.05
N GLY A 320 33.78 10.92 12.59
CA GLY A 320 34.23 12.30 12.28
C GLY A 320 33.26 13.50 12.38
N THR A 321 31.95 13.30 12.33
CA THR A 321 30.90 14.33 12.44
C THR A 321 29.66 13.66 13.04
N GLN A 322 28.85 14.38 13.82
CA GLN A 322 27.63 13.88 14.47
C GLN A 322 26.59 13.22 13.52
N SER A 323 26.86 13.19 12.20
CA SER A 323 25.97 12.71 11.15
C SER A 323 26.37 11.36 10.52
N GLN A 324 27.52 10.73 10.84
CA GLN A 324 27.89 9.44 10.24
C GLN A 324 27.44 8.27 11.11
N ARG A 325 26.53 7.44 10.58
CA ARG A 325 26.01 6.23 11.25
C ARG A 325 26.96 5.03 11.24
N LEU A 326 28.00 5.09 10.40
CA LEU A 326 28.94 3.99 10.24
C LEU A 326 30.14 4.19 11.16
N MET A 327 30.48 3.14 11.92
CA MET A 327 31.71 3.12 12.70
C MET A 327 32.91 3.24 11.77
N GLN A 328 33.68 4.31 11.91
CA GLN A 328 34.95 4.50 11.21
C GLN A 328 36.07 4.49 12.25
N CYS A 329 37.20 3.85 11.92
CA CYS A 329 38.35 3.95 12.79
C CYS A 329 38.90 5.39 12.75
N THR A 330 39.06 6.01 13.91
CA THR A 330 39.64 7.35 14.07
C THR A 330 41.12 7.30 14.49
N GLY A 331 41.85 6.25 14.10
CA GLY A 331 43.27 6.07 14.44
C GLY A 331 43.51 5.32 15.76
N CYS A 332 42.91 4.15 15.96
CA CYS A 332 43.23 3.30 17.11
C CYS A 332 44.40 2.34 16.79
N ASP A 333 45.23 2.08 17.80
CA ASP A 333 46.37 1.14 17.68
C ASP A 333 45.93 -0.33 17.79
N LYS A 334 44.68 -0.56 18.24
CA LYS A 334 44.07 -1.88 18.41
C LYS A 334 42.67 -1.89 17.81
N HIS A 335 42.51 -2.68 16.76
CA HIS A 335 41.24 -2.85 16.07
C HIS A 335 40.53 -4.13 16.50
N ILE A 336 39.27 -4.01 16.90
CA ILE A 336 38.37 -5.15 17.12
C ILE A 336 37.43 -5.18 15.93
N ILE A 337 37.75 -5.98 14.92
CA ILE A 337 36.93 -6.10 13.73
C ILE A 337 35.80 -7.09 13.99
N VAL A 338 34.57 -6.64 13.77
CA VAL A 338 33.37 -7.46 13.79
C VAL A 338 32.72 -7.42 12.41
N GLU A 339 32.27 -8.57 11.96
CA GLU A 339 31.45 -8.70 10.75
C GLU A 339 30.24 -9.57 11.11
N ASP A 340 29.04 -9.06 10.83
CA ASP A 340 27.79 -9.73 11.16
C ASP A 340 26.86 -9.78 9.95
N LYS A 341 27.15 -10.72 9.04
CA LYS A 341 26.43 -10.90 7.78
C LYS A 341 25.71 -12.24 7.69
N ILE A 342 24.61 -12.27 6.94
CA ILE A 342 24.03 -13.50 6.43
C ILE A 342 25.01 -14.10 5.40
N THR A 343 25.43 -15.33 5.64
CA THR A 343 26.33 -16.09 4.74
C THR A 343 25.64 -16.40 3.41
N GLN A 344 26.42 -16.77 2.39
CA GLN A 344 25.84 -17.20 1.10
C GLN A 344 24.88 -18.40 1.27
N ALA A 345 25.21 -19.35 2.14
CA ALA A 345 24.32 -20.45 2.48
C ALA A 345 23.01 -19.97 3.14
N GLY A 346 23.09 -18.99 4.04
CA GLY A 346 21.92 -18.32 4.62
C GLY A 346 21.06 -17.59 3.58
N ILE A 347 21.68 -16.94 2.60
CA ILE A 347 20.98 -16.25 1.50
C ILE A 347 20.22 -17.27 0.63
N GLU A 348 20.85 -18.37 0.24
CA GLU A 348 20.18 -19.43 -0.51
C GLU A 348 19.07 -20.10 0.31
N LYS A 349 19.25 -20.25 1.64
CA LYS A 349 18.21 -20.71 2.57
C LYS A 349 16.97 -19.81 2.53
N LEU A 350 17.16 -18.49 2.61
CA LEU A 350 16.09 -17.48 2.53
C LEU A 350 15.41 -17.47 1.15
N LYS A 351 16.19 -17.53 0.08
CA LYS A 351 15.68 -17.57 -1.29
C LYS A 351 14.80 -18.80 -1.51
N ASN A 352 15.26 -19.98 -1.09
CA ASN A 352 14.49 -21.23 -1.19
C ASN A 352 13.23 -21.19 -0.32
N PHE A 353 13.30 -20.58 0.87
CA PHE A 353 12.13 -20.35 1.70
C PHE A 353 11.06 -19.51 0.98
N VAL A 354 11.45 -18.38 0.38
CA VAL A 354 10.53 -17.55 -0.41
C VAL A 354 9.99 -18.30 -1.63
N LEU A 355 10.83 -19.01 -2.39
CA LEU A 355 10.37 -19.78 -3.56
C LEU A 355 9.33 -20.85 -3.20
N ARG A 356 9.41 -21.43 -1.99
CA ARG A 356 8.44 -22.40 -1.46
C ARG A 356 7.18 -21.78 -0.84
N GLY A 357 7.03 -20.45 -0.86
CA GLY A 357 5.84 -19.79 -0.34
C GLY A 357 6.05 -18.95 0.90
N GLY A 358 7.26 -18.87 1.44
CA GLY A 358 7.59 -18.06 2.61
C GLY A 358 7.53 -16.56 2.34
N TYR A 359 7.25 -15.80 3.40
CA TYR A 359 7.18 -14.34 3.35
C TYR A 359 8.48 -13.75 3.94
N LEU A 360 9.13 -12.85 3.21
CA LEU A 360 10.38 -12.21 3.64
C LEU A 360 10.19 -10.68 3.71
N PHE A 361 10.34 -10.11 4.90
CA PHE A 361 10.44 -8.67 5.10
C PHE A 361 11.89 -8.26 5.31
N THR A 362 12.30 -7.15 4.70
CA THR A 362 13.67 -6.62 4.80
C THR A 362 13.66 -5.11 4.71
N GLU A 363 14.70 -4.47 5.19
CA GLU A 363 14.85 -3.01 5.08
C GLU A 363 16.29 -2.58 4.81
N ASP A 364 16.41 -1.36 4.28
CA ASP A 364 17.67 -0.63 4.11
C ASP A 364 18.84 -1.47 3.55
N TRP A 365 19.91 -1.68 4.32
CA TRP A 365 21.11 -2.41 3.86
C TRP A 365 20.90 -3.88 3.58
N VAL A 366 19.81 -4.49 4.07
CA VAL A 366 19.45 -5.86 3.72
C VAL A 366 19.18 -5.99 2.21
N LEU A 367 18.91 -4.88 1.51
CA LEU A 367 18.92 -4.81 0.04
C LEU A 367 20.24 -5.31 -0.54
N VAL A 368 21.36 -4.82 -0.02
CA VAL A 368 22.71 -5.11 -0.53
C VAL A 368 23.18 -6.46 0.00
N GLU A 369 22.90 -6.74 1.27
CA GLU A 369 23.35 -7.94 1.94
C GLU A 369 22.68 -9.20 1.39
N VAL A 370 21.36 -9.17 1.21
CA VAL A 370 20.53 -10.34 0.89
C VAL A 370 19.87 -10.19 -0.49
N LEU A 371 19.06 -9.16 -0.71
CA LEU A 371 18.16 -9.15 -1.87
C LEU A 371 18.89 -9.08 -3.20
N ALA A 372 19.88 -8.19 -3.32
CA ALA A 372 20.65 -8.01 -4.55
C ALA A 372 21.48 -9.26 -4.89
N LYS A 373 21.81 -10.10 -3.91
CA LYS A 373 22.52 -11.37 -4.10
C LYS A 373 21.58 -12.53 -4.41
N ALA A 374 20.44 -12.62 -3.72
CA ALA A 374 19.44 -13.67 -3.94
C ALA A 374 18.67 -13.48 -5.26
N TRP A 375 18.41 -12.23 -5.66
CA TRP A 375 17.62 -11.88 -6.85
C TRP A 375 18.24 -10.72 -7.67
N PRO A 376 19.48 -10.87 -8.18
CA PRO A 376 20.21 -9.80 -8.89
C PRO A 376 19.51 -9.29 -10.15
N ASN A 377 18.68 -10.14 -10.77
CA ASN A 377 17.92 -9.79 -11.97
C ASN A 377 16.61 -9.06 -11.66
N MET A 378 16.22 -8.92 -10.39
CA MET A 378 15.00 -8.24 -9.97
C MET A 378 15.32 -6.87 -9.37
N VAL A 379 16.22 -6.82 -8.40
CA VAL A 379 16.63 -5.61 -7.68
C VAL A 379 18.14 -5.59 -7.48
N VAL A 380 18.73 -4.40 -7.54
CA VAL A 380 20.14 -4.18 -7.21
C VAL A 380 20.29 -2.87 -6.42
N LYS A 381 21.49 -2.67 -5.85
CA LYS A 381 21.88 -1.41 -5.22
C LYS A 381 21.83 -0.27 -6.24
N GLY A 382 21.05 0.76 -5.93
CA GLY A 382 21.08 2.07 -6.60
C GLY A 382 22.07 3.02 -5.96
N LYS A 383 22.02 4.29 -6.36
CA LYS A 383 22.85 5.35 -5.76
C LYS A 383 22.43 5.55 -4.30
N PRO A 384 23.34 5.46 -3.30
CA PRO A 384 22.99 5.70 -1.91
C PRO A 384 22.60 7.17 -1.68
N THR A 385 21.76 7.39 -0.68
CA THR A 385 21.40 8.74 -0.20
C THR A 385 22.61 9.38 0.49
N ARG A 386 22.74 10.70 0.45
CA ARG A 386 23.91 11.40 1.01
C ARG A 386 23.68 11.94 2.41
N ASP A 387 22.46 12.39 2.66
CA ASP A 387 22.02 13.09 3.86
C ASP A 387 20.77 12.43 4.43
N GLU A 388 20.45 12.73 5.68
CA GLU A 388 19.15 12.43 6.27
C GLU A 388 18.14 13.50 5.85
N TYR A 389 16.95 13.10 5.40
CA TYR A 389 15.88 14.03 5.02
C TYR A 389 14.52 13.33 4.99
N TYR A 390 13.44 14.12 5.01
CA TYR A 390 12.08 13.62 4.79
C TYR A 390 11.69 13.75 3.32
N VAL A 391 10.91 12.78 2.84
CA VAL A 391 10.27 12.86 1.52
C VAL A 391 8.79 12.58 1.61
N ASN A 392 8.02 13.24 0.75
CA ASN A 392 6.62 12.85 0.55
C ASN A 392 6.56 11.51 -0.19
N ILE A 393 5.72 10.61 0.28
CA ILE A 393 5.43 9.32 -0.37
C ILE A 393 3.99 9.26 -0.86
N VAL A 394 3.81 8.61 -2.00
CA VAL A 394 2.50 8.29 -2.58
C VAL A 394 2.48 6.83 -3.01
N PRO A 395 1.30 6.21 -3.17
CA PRO A 395 1.22 4.92 -3.83
C PRO A 395 1.83 5.02 -5.22
N GLY A 396 2.61 4.01 -5.60
CA GLY A 396 3.03 3.84 -6.98
C GLY A 396 1.81 3.78 -7.90
N LYS A 397 1.96 4.27 -9.14
CA LYS A 397 0.87 4.22 -10.11
C LYS A 397 0.36 2.78 -10.27
N PHE A 398 -0.96 2.61 -10.25
CA PHE A 398 -1.68 1.33 -10.28
C PHE A 398 -1.56 0.48 -9.03
N GLN A 399 -1.01 1.03 -7.95
CA GLN A 399 -0.80 0.30 -6.69
C GLN A 399 -1.70 0.75 -5.56
N GLY A 400 -2.53 1.79 -5.71
CA GLY A 400 -3.34 2.32 -4.59
C GLY A 400 -4.15 1.21 -3.91
N SER A 401 -4.69 0.28 -4.70
CA SER A 401 -5.45 -0.87 -4.19
C SER A 401 -4.65 -2.04 -3.62
N HIS A 402 -3.32 -2.01 -3.68
CA HIS A 402 -2.53 -3.16 -3.27
C HIS A 402 -2.84 -3.50 -1.81
N ASN A 403 -3.03 -4.79 -1.48
CA ASN A 403 -3.47 -5.19 -0.14
C ASN A 403 -2.57 -4.63 0.98
N TYR A 404 -1.28 -4.48 0.69
CA TYR A 404 -0.31 -3.93 1.65
C TYR A 404 -0.52 -2.44 1.94
N LEU A 405 -1.16 -1.69 1.05
CA LEU A 405 -1.44 -0.27 1.23
C LEU A 405 -2.80 -0.01 1.91
N ARG A 406 -3.54 -1.06 2.32
CA ARG A 406 -4.80 -0.91 3.07
C ARG A 406 -4.55 -0.15 4.37
N GLY A 407 -5.24 0.97 4.57
CA GLY A 407 -5.09 1.79 5.76
C GLY A 407 -3.75 2.55 5.87
N VAL A 408 -2.88 2.49 4.87
CA VAL A 408 -1.64 3.29 4.86
C VAL A 408 -1.93 4.75 4.50
N PHE A 409 -2.88 4.97 3.59
CA PHE A 409 -3.25 6.30 3.06
C PHE A 409 -4.74 6.66 3.34
N GLY A 410 -5.35 6.06 4.36
CA GLY A 410 -6.75 6.31 4.76
C GLY A 410 -6.89 6.51 6.28
N PHE A 411 -8.06 6.65 6.89
CA PHE A 411 -9.10 7.68 6.69
C PHE A 411 -9.33 8.34 8.07
N LYS A 412 -9.06 9.64 8.25
CA LYS A 412 -9.76 10.39 9.31
C LYS A 412 -11.15 10.73 8.77
N LYS A 413 -12.14 9.87 9.03
CA LYS A 413 -13.54 10.30 8.98
C LYS A 413 -13.73 11.27 10.14
N LYS A 414 -14.08 12.52 9.85
CA LYS A 414 -14.79 13.34 10.84
C LYS A 414 -16.11 12.62 11.15
N GLU A 415 -16.56 12.70 12.39
CA GLU A 415 -17.96 12.42 12.71
C GLU A 415 -18.83 13.26 11.76
N ALA A 416 -19.84 12.63 11.17
CA ALA A 416 -20.61 13.22 10.09
C ALA A 416 -21.25 14.53 10.57
N SER A 417 -20.86 15.67 9.98
CA SER A 417 -21.71 16.86 10.05
C SER A 417 -22.91 16.60 9.16
N SER A 418 -24.09 16.63 9.76
CA SER A 418 -25.42 16.58 9.16
C SER A 418 -25.50 16.89 7.66
N SER A 419 -26.00 15.91 6.91
CA SER A 419 -26.85 16.06 5.70
C SER A 419 -26.63 17.33 4.85
N ALA A 420 -25.73 17.25 3.87
CA ALA A 420 -25.81 18.15 2.73
C ALA A 420 -27.03 17.78 1.85
N PRO A 421 -27.77 18.75 1.29
CA PRO A 421 -28.91 18.47 0.45
C PRO A 421 -28.52 17.64 -0.77
N THR A 422 -29.27 16.57 -0.99
CA THR A 422 -29.20 15.69 -2.17
C THR A 422 -29.29 16.51 -3.45
N GLY A 423 -28.29 16.37 -4.34
CA GLY A 423 -28.36 16.89 -5.72
C GLY A 423 -27.33 17.96 -6.10
N LYS A 424 -26.48 18.43 -5.18
CA LYS A 424 -25.34 19.31 -5.50
C LYS A 424 -24.03 18.69 -5.04
N THR A 425 -23.02 18.68 -5.90
CA THR A 425 -21.64 18.36 -5.52
C THR A 425 -21.19 19.39 -4.50
N VAL A 426 -21.10 19.02 -3.23
CA VAL A 426 -20.50 19.91 -2.23
C VAL A 426 -19.02 20.01 -2.54
N LEU A 427 -18.51 21.23 -2.68
CA LEU A 427 -17.07 21.53 -2.69
C LEU A 427 -16.48 21.16 -1.32
N ARG A 428 -16.34 19.86 -1.04
CA ARG A 428 -15.41 19.43 -0.01
C ARG A 428 -14.04 19.87 -0.52
N GLY A 429 -13.37 20.71 0.25
CA GLY A 429 -12.16 21.40 -0.19
C GLY A 429 -11.20 20.41 -0.82
N LEU A 430 -10.93 20.56 -2.12
CA LEU A 430 -9.92 19.80 -2.85
C LEU A 430 -8.60 19.79 -2.06
N GLU A 431 -8.33 20.84 -1.29
CA GLU A 431 -7.25 20.91 -0.32
C GLU A 431 -7.29 19.84 0.77
N GLU A 432 -8.45 19.50 1.35
CA GLU A 432 -8.57 18.45 2.37
C GLU A 432 -8.30 17.06 1.77
N ALA A 433 -8.84 16.79 0.57
CA ALA A 433 -8.59 15.54 -0.16
C ALA A 433 -7.09 15.39 -0.51
N LEU A 434 -6.42 16.48 -0.86
CA LEU A 434 -4.99 16.50 -1.20
C LEU A 434 -4.08 16.56 0.03
N LYS A 435 -4.52 17.11 1.16
CA LYS A 435 -3.77 17.16 2.42
C LYS A 435 -3.63 15.77 3.04
N LYS A 436 -4.67 14.93 2.93
CA LYS A 436 -4.72 13.54 3.43
C LYS A 436 -3.77 12.55 2.72
N VAL A 437 -2.99 12.99 1.74
CA VAL A 437 -2.09 12.15 0.92
C VAL A 437 -0.61 12.37 1.30
N LYS A 438 -0.29 13.35 2.15
CA LYS A 438 1.10 13.68 2.51
C LYS A 438 1.60 12.82 3.67
N HIS A 439 1.97 11.58 3.39
CA HIS A 439 2.80 10.81 4.31
C HIS A 439 4.26 11.17 4.05
N ASN A 440 4.98 11.50 5.13
CA ASN A 440 6.42 11.70 5.07
C ASN A 440 7.12 10.38 5.40
N TRP A 441 8.22 10.13 4.70
CA TRP A 441 9.14 9.03 4.98
C TRP A 441 10.50 9.61 5.31
N LYS A 442 11.06 9.20 6.44
CA LYS A 442 12.42 9.54 6.83
C LYS A 442 13.40 8.69 6.03
N ILE A 443 14.20 9.35 5.21
CA ILE A 443 15.30 8.75 4.49
C ILE A 443 16.55 8.92 5.34
N ASP A 444 17.14 7.81 5.75
CA ASP A 444 18.39 7.84 6.50
C ASP A 444 19.57 8.17 5.57
N LYS A 445 20.65 8.64 6.19
CA LYS A 445 21.91 8.88 5.51
C LYS A 445 22.47 7.57 4.94
N GLU A 446 23.01 7.57 3.74
CA GLU A 446 23.64 6.39 3.09
C GLU A 446 22.72 5.20 2.78
N SER A 447 21.40 5.34 2.93
CA SER A 447 20.45 4.29 2.55
C SER A 447 20.58 3.93 1.07
N PRO A 448 20.76 2.65 0.71
CA PRO A 448 20.88 2.25 -0.68
C PRO A 448 19.52 2.39 -1.38
N SER A 449 19.46 3.23 -2.41
CA SER A 449 18.22 3.32 -3.21
C SER A 449 17.93 2.01 -3.95
N ILE A 450 16.65 1.74 -4.18
CA ILE A 450 16.19 0.49 -4.78
C ILE A 450 16.20 0.63 -6.31
N LYS A 451 17.18 0.02 -6.99
CA LYS A 451 17.22 -0.03 -8.45
C LYS A 451 16.53 -1.29 -8.95
N ILE A 452 15.35 -1.13 -9.56
CA ILE A 452 14.58 -2.25 -10.12
C ILE A 452 15.12 -2.61 -11.51
N LYS A 453 15.52 -3.88 -11.68
CA LYS A 453 15.96 -4.46 -12.96
C LYS A 453 14.82 -5.11 -13.73
N SER A 454 13.80 -5.63 -13.03
CA SER A 454 12.67 -6.31 -13.66
C SER A 454 11.32 -5.72 -13.20
N PRO A 455 10.79 -4.69 -13.89
CA PRO A 455 9.52 -4.03 -13.52
C PRO A 455 8.28 -4.92 -13.66
N TYR A 456 8.40 -6.11 -14.27
CA TYR A 456 7.33 -7.12 -14.33
C TYR A 456 7.37 -8.10 -13.14
N LYS A 457 8.50 -8.19 -12.44
CA LYS A 457 8.69 -9.08 -11.29
C LYS A 457 8.73 -8.32 -9.97
N VAL A 458 8.90 -7.00 -10.01
CA VAL A 458 8.96 -6.12 -8.83
C VAL A 458 7.94 -5.01 -8.96
N THR A 459 7.05 -4.92 -7.97
CA THR A 459 6.03 -3.90 -7.83
C THR A 459 6.56 -2.75 -6.98
N LYS A 460 6.49 -1.52 -7.47
CA LYS A 460 6.76 -0.29 -6.70
C LYS A 460 5.54 0.08 -5.86
N LEU A 461 5.50 -0.28 -4.59
CA LEU A 461 4.35 -0.01 -3.72
C LEU A 461 4.28 1.48 -3.34
N LEU A 462 5.38 2.01 -2.83
CA LEU A 462 5.52 3.40 -2.40
C LEU A 462 6.60 4.07 -3.23
N VAL A 463 6.34 5.29 -3.70
CA VAL A 463 7.29 6.08 -4.49
C VAL A 463 7.38 7.50 -3.98
N SER A 464 8.54 8.12 -4.22
CA SER A 464 8.78 9.54 -3.98
C SER A 464 9.56 10.16 -5.14
N PRO A 465 8.98 11.12 -5.88
CA PRO A 465 9.70 11.86 -6.91
C PRO A 465 10.92 12.63 -6.36
N GLU A 466 10.86 13.09 -5.11
CA GLU A 466 11.94 13.79 -4.41
C GLU A 466 13.15 12.86 -4.19
N LEU A 467 12.88 11.61 -3.76
CA LEU A 467 13.90 10.57 -3.67
C LEU A 467 14.51 10.26 -5.05
N GLY A 468 13.67 10.17 -6.09
CA GLY A 468 14.11 9.94 -7.47
C GLY A 468 15.11 10.98 -7.95
N LYS A 469 14.88 12.28 -7.66
CA LYS A 469 15.81 13.37 -8.01
C LYS A 469 17.18 13.19 -7.36
N LYS A 470 17.23 12.79 -6.08
CA LYS A 470 18.48 12.63 -5.32
C LYS A 470 19.27 11.36 -5.69
N THR A 471 18.57 10.32 -6.16
CA THR A 471 19.14 8.98 -6.36
C THR A 471 19.32 8.59 -7.84
N GLY A 472 19.18 9.54 -8.77
CA GLY A 472 19.36 9.29 -10.20
C GLY A 472 18.22 8.47 -10.83
N GLY A 473 16.99 8.73 -10.40
CA GLY A 473 15.76 8.11 -10.92
C GLY A 473 15.21 6.94 -10.10
N ASN A 474 15.88 6.55 -9.00
CA ASN A 474 15.42 5.47 -8.12
C ASN A 474 14.43 6.01 -7.07
N ASP A 475 13.19 6.22 -7.50
CA ASP A 475 12.10 6.83 -6.71
C ASP A 475 11.43 5.89 -5.69
N SER A 476 11.79 4.62 -5.64
CA SER A 476 11.03 3.61 -4.90
C SER A 476 11.39 3.62 -3.42
N VAL A 477 10.38 3.73 -2.57
CA VAL A 477 10.49 3.68 -1.10
C VAL A 477 10.17 2.30 -0.57
N ALA A 478 9.15 1.65 -1.13
CA ALA A 478 8.79 0.27 -0.79
C ALA A 478 8.49 -0.53 -2.05
N VAL A 479 8.96 -1.77 -2.09
CA VAL A 479 8.74 -2.70 -3.20
C VAL A 479 8.30 -4.07 -2.71
N THR A 480 7.55 -4.78 -3.56
CA THR A 480 7.26 -6.20 -3.33
C THR A 480 7.44 -7.02 -4.60
N PHE A 481 7.81 -8.29 -4.46
CA PHE A 481 7.92 -9.18 -5.61
C PHE A 481 6.53 -9.63 -6.06
N ALA A 482 6.32 -9.63 -7.37
CA ALA A 482 5.09 -10.11 -7.99
C ALA A 482 4.98 -11.63 -7.85
N VAL A 483 3.82 -12.10 -7.43
CA VAL A 483 3.50 -13.53 -7.35
C VAL A 483 2.95 -13.99 -8.70
N VAL A 484 3.39 -15.18 -9.12
CA VAL A 484 2.93 -15.85 -10.33
C VAL A 484 1.73 -16.74 -9.97
N PRO A 485 0.52 -16.48 -10.50
CA PRO A 485 -0.61 -17.41 -10.35
C PRO A 485 -0.38 -18.68 -11.18
N ARG A 486 -1.01 -19.81 -10.82
CA ARG A 486 -0.90 -21.06 -11.58
C ARG A 486 -1.18 -20.83 -13.08
N GLY A 487 -0.21 -21.22 -13.93
CA GLY A 487 -0.33 -21.16 -15.41
C GLY A 487 -0.33 -19.75 -16.02
N LYS A 488 -0.02 -18.69 -15.24
CA LYS A 488 -0.04 -17.29 -15.72
C LYS A 488 1.32 -16.64 -15.56
N ARG A 489 1.54 -15.47 -16.17
CA ARG A 489 2.74 -14.64 -15.94
C ARG A 489 2.58 -13.81 -14.67
N ALA A 490 3.67 -13.54 -13.95
CA ALA A 490 3.68 -12.53 -12.88
C ALA A 490 3.20 -11.19 -13.44
N VAL A 491 2.27 -10.53 -12.74
CA VAL A 491 1.89 -9.15 -13.07
C VAL A 491 1.92 -8.32 -11.80
N THR A 492 2.62 -7.20 -11.90
CA THR A 492 2.76 -6.20 -10.85
C THR A 492 1.45 -5.44 -10.67
N GLY A 493 1.08 -5.14 -9.42
CA GLY A 493 -0.13 -4.39 -9.08
C GLY A 493 -1.48 -5.04 -9.36
N ARG A 494 -1.53 -6.38 -9.41
CA ARG A 494 -2.79 -7.12 -9.40
C ARG A 494 -2.83 -8.07 -8.21
N ASN A 495 -3.95 -8.05 -7.47
CA ASN A 495 -4.35 -9.21 -6.69
C ASN A 495 -4.84 -10.25 -7.68
N TYR A 496 -4.09 -11.34 -7.83
CA TYR A 496 -4.53 -12.44 -8.67
C TYR A 496 -5.39 -13.40 -7.86
N GLY A 497 -6.69 -13.23 -8.02
CA GLY A 497 -7.65 -14.26 -7.69
C GLY A 497 -7.72 -14.61 -6.21
N GLU A 498 -8.25 -15.79 -5.96
CA GLU A 498 -8.39 -16.37 -4.64
C GLU A 498 -6.99 -16.69 -4.07
N ILE A 499 -6.81 -16.54 -2.77
CA ILE A 499 -5.51 -16.70 -2.11
C ILE A 499 -4.90 -18.10 -2.33
N SER A 500 -5.75 -19.09 -2.58
CA SER A 500 -5.45 -20.47 -3.00
C SER A 500 -4.72 -20.60 -4.33
N GLU A 501 -4.89 -19.64 -5.24
CA GLU A 501 -4.30 -19.69 -6.59
C GLU A 501 -2.86 -19.17 -6.64
N MET A 502 -2.41 -18.51 -5.56
CA MET A 502 -1.10 -17.90 -5.46
C MET A 502 -0.01 -18.97 -5.27
N ARG A 503 1.04 -18.96 -6.12
CA ARG A 503 2.23 -19.84 -5.99
C ARG A 503 3.48 -19.05 -5.60
N GLY A 504 4.35 -19.67 -4.80
CA GLY A 504 5.56 -19.01 -4.29
C GLY A 504 5.25 -17.98 -3.22
N GLY A 505 6.30 -17.38 -2.66
CA GLY A 505 6.25 -16.47 -1.52
C GLY A 505 6.25 -15.00 -1.93
N ARG A 506 6.43 -14.12 -0.95
CA ARG A 506 6.50 -12.66 -1.15
C ARG A 506 7.74 -12.12 -0.48
N VAL A 507 8.33 -11.10 -1.12
CA VAL A 507 9.32 -10.23 -0.49
C VAL A 507 8.67 -8.87 -0.34
N LEU A 508 8.81 -8.23 0.83
CA LEU A 508 8.54 -6.82 1.04
C LEU A 508 9.86 -6.17 1.47
N HIS A 509 10.24 -5.11 0.78
CA HIS A 509 11.44 -4.36 1.08
C HIS A 509 11.15 -2.87 1.14
N VAL A 510 11.69 -2.19 2.15
CA VAL A 510 11.58 -0.75 2.33
C VAL A 510 12.97 -0.11 2.45
N ILE A 511 13.12 1.13 1.98
CA ILE A 511 14.35 1.90 2.17
C ILE A 511 14.37 2.55 3.55
N SER A 512 15.55 2.65 4.17
CA SER A 512 15.71 3.22 5.54
C SER A 512 15.00 2.38 6.62
N HIS A 513 15.23 2.73 7.88
CA HIS A 513 14.76 1.94 9.02
C HIS A 513 13.24 2.10 9.22
N PHE A 514 12.48 1.01 9.16
CA PHE A 514 11.01 1.04 9.26
C PHE A 514 10.53 1.43 10.66
N GLY A 515 11.23 0.96 11.71
CA GLY A 515 10.89 1.28 13.11
C GLY A 515 11.04 2.77 13.45
N LYS A 516 11.78 3.54 12.64
CA LYS A 516 12.02 4.99 12.84
C LYS A 516 11.06 5.88 12.06
N GLN A 517 10.12 5.30 11.31
CA GLN A 517 9.19 6.06 10.49
C GLN A 517 8.10 6.69 11.37
N LYS A 518 8.00 8.02 11.31
CA LYS A 518 6.95 8.79 11.95
C LYS A 518 6.19 9.56 10.87
N SER A 519 4.87 9.64 10.98
CA SER A 519 4.06 10.51 10.11
C SER A 519 3.40 11.62 10.91
N SER A 520 3.28 12.80 10.31
CA SER A 520 2.66 13.97 10.94
C SER A 520 1.16 13.81 11.20
N ASP A 521 0.49 12.93 10.46
CA ASP A 521 -0.95 12.68 10.60
C ASP A 521 -1.27 11.51 11.54
N ASP A 522 -0.33 10.58 11.74
CA ASP A 522 -0.38 9.43 12.66
C ASP A 522 0.96 8.64 12.65
N GLU A 523 1.64 8.47 13.79
CA GLU A 523 2.93 7.74 13.90
C GLU A 523 2.84 6.28 13.40
N TYR A 524 1.62 5.71 13.34
CA TYR A 524 1.41 4.29 13.14
C TYR A 524 0.92 3.88 11.74
N THR A 525 0.46 4.81 10.89
CA THR A 525 -0.15 4.46 9.57
C THR A 525 0.78 3.68 8.65
N ILE A 526 2.08 3.94 8.71
CA ILE A 526 3.09 3.22 7.92
C ILE A 526 3.24 1.77 8.40
N GLN A 527 3.01 1.48 9.69
CA GLN A 527 3.04 0.12 10.25
C GLN A 527 2.01 -0.81 9.62
N ASN A 528 0.91 -0.27 9.07
CA ASN A 528 -0.06 -1.05 8.30
C ASN A 528 0.57 -1.81 7.13
N LEU A 529 1.67 -1.30 6.57
CA LEU A 529 2.39 -1.99 5.50
C LEU A 529 2.89 -3.37 5.96
N LEU A 530 3.53 -3.44 7.15
CA LEU A 530 4.02 -4.69 7.75
C LEU A 530 2.86 -5.55 8.23
N VAL A 531 1.86 -4.97 8.90
CA VAL A 531 0.70 -5.71 9.39
C VAL A 531 -0.05 -6.39 8.25
N ASN A 532 -0.31 -5.69 7.14
CA ASN A 532 -0.98 -6.25 5.97
C ASN A 532 -0.17 -7.37 5.32
N PHE A 533 1.17 -7.25 5.32
CA PHE A 533 2.06 -8.29 4.82
C PHE A 533 1.96 -9.58 5.67
N LEU A 534 1.92 -9.45 6.99
CA LEU A 534 1.77 -10.57 7.92
C LEU A 534 0.37 -11.19 7.88
N ILE A 535 -0.67 -10.37 7.72
CA ILE A 535 -2.05 -10.85 7.51
C ILE A 535 -2.12 -11.75 6.27
N GLU A 536 -1.54 -11.32 5.13
CA GLU A 536 -1.52 -12.15 3.92
C GLU A 536 -0.74 -13.47 4.15
N ALA A 537 0.39 -13.42 4.87
CA ALA A 537 1.16 -14.60 5.22
C ALA A 537 0.34 -15.61 6.05
N LYS A 538 -0.38 -15.13 7.07
CA LYS A 538 -1.28 -15.96 7.92
C LYS A 538 -2.43 -16.54 7.11
N GLN A 539 -3.10 -15.75 6.27
CA GLN A 539 -4.20 -16.23 5.44
C GLN A 539 -3.78 -17.35 4.48
N ARG A 540 -2.57 -17.26 3.92
CA ARG A 540 -2.02 -18.32 3.06
C ARG A 540 -1.60 -19.56 3.83
N TRP A 541 -1.16 -19.39 5.06
CA TRP A 541 -0.86 -20.51 5.93
C TRP A 541 -2.13 -21.27 6.31
N ASP A 542 -3.19 -20.58 6.75
CA ASP A 542 -4.49 -21.18 7.05
C ASP A 542 -5.04 -21.97 5.86
N PHE A 543 -4.91 -21.42 4.65
CA PHE A 543 -5.39 -22.09 3.45
C PHE A 543 -4.63 -23.40 3.14
N ARG A 544 -3.36 -23.49 3.52
CA ARG A 544 -2.52 -24.68 3.24
C ARG A 544 -2.62 -25.76 4.31
N LYS A 545 -3.16 -25.41 5.48
CA LYS A 545 -3.49 -26.36 6.54
C LYS A 545 -4.78 -27.07 6.16
#